data_AF-A0A976EGF6-F1
#
_entry.id   AF-A0A976EGF6-F1
#
_cell.length_a   1.000
_cell.length_b   1.000
_cell.length_c   1.000
_cell.angle_alpha   90.00
_cell.angle_beta   90.00
_cell.angle_gamma   90.00
#
_symmetry.space_group_name_H-M   'P 1'
#
loop_
_entity.id
_entity.type
_entity.pdbx_description
1 polymer ?
#
loop_
_entity_poly.entity_id
_entity_poly.type
_entity_poly.pdbx_seq_one_letter_code
_entity_poly.pdbx_strand_id
1 'polypeptide(L)'
;VTMVGSAGAAINDTAGDGATTVTWSADKIYDSIEAAKLAVTNSLINGAAGTLDTLNELAAALGNDPSFAATIATQIANRVRFDAAQTLSSPQKAQALANIGAVGAADVGDTERNFAADYAAAKV
;
A
#
# COMPACT_ATOMS: atom_id res chain seq x y z
N VAL A 1 -14.47 -32.53 68.72
CA VAL A 1 -14.37 -32.30 67.25
C VAL A 1 -14.65 -30.83 67.02
N THR A 2 -13.60 -30.03 66.89
CA THR A 2 -13.72 -28.61 66.52
C THR A 2 -14.21 -28.58 65.09
N MET A 3 -15.42 -28.09 64.88
CA MET A 3 -15.94 -27.87 63.54
C MET A 3 -15.06 -26.79 62.89
N VAL A 4 -14.17 -27.20 61.99
CA VAL A 4 -13.57 -26.29 61.02
C VAL A 4 -14.71 -25.88 60.10
N GLY A 5 -15.38 -24.80 60.46
CA GLY A 5 -16.33 -24.14 59.57
C GLY A 5 -15.58 -23.77 58.31
N SER A 6 -15.93 -24.39 57.19
CA SER A 6 -15.58 -23.89 55.88
C SER A 6 -16.32 -22.56 55.71
N ALA A 7 -15.71 -21.48 56.22
CA ALA A 7 -16.08 -20.14 55.79
C ALA A 7 -15.77 -20.11 54.29
N GLY A 8 -16.81 -20.19 53.45
CA GLY A 8 -16.64 -20.03 52.01
C GLY A 8 -15.83 -18.76 51.75
N ALA A 9 -14.89 -18.82 50.81
CA ALA A 9 -14.03 -17.68 50.49
C ALA A 9 -14.91 -16.43 50.29
N ALA A 10 -14.67 -15.38 51.08
CA ALA A 10 -15.45 -14.16 50.98
C ALA A 10 -15.23 -13.53 49.60
N ILE A 11 -16.32 -13.14 48.93
CA ILE A 11 -16.27 -12.35 47.70
C ILE A 11 -15.91 -10.91 48.10
N ASN A 12 -14.82 -10.38 47.56
CA ASN A 12 -14.33 -9.04 47.89
C ASN A 12 -13.66 -8.36 46.69
N ASP A 13 -14.36 -7.45 46.04
CA ASP A 13 -13.86 -6.74 44.85
C ASP A 13 -12.89 -5.59 45.17
N THR A 14 -12.74 -5.22 46.45
CA THR A 14 -11.76 -4.22 46.88
C THR A 14 -10.40 -4.82 47.20
N ALA A 15 -10.26 -6.14 47.17
CA ALA A 15 -8.98 -6.81 47.37
C ALA A 15 -8.03 -6.50 46.20
N GLY A 16 -6.77 -6.16 46.51
CA GLY A 16 -5.76 -5.89 45.49
C GLY A 16 -5.22 -7.15 44.81
N ASP A 17 -4.45 -6.95 43.75
CA ASP A 17 -3.83 -8.02 42.96
C ASP A 17 -3.00 -8.98 43.84
N GLY A 18 -3.17 -10.29 43.62
CA GLY A 18 -2.43 -11.33 44.34
C GLY A 18 -3.00 -11.69 45.72
N ALA A 19 -4.18 -11.20 46.10
CA ALA A 19 -4.87 -11.66 47.31
C ALA A 19 -5.21 -13.16 47.23
N THR A 20 -4.79 -13.95 48.22
CA THR A 20 -4.95 -15.42 48.24
C THR A 20 -6.02 -15.92 49.20
N THR A 21 -6.62 -15.03 50.00
CA THR A 21 -7.56 -15.38 51.08
C THR A 21 -9.02 -15.03 50.75
N VAL A 22 -9.26 -14.37 49.63
CA VAL A 22 -10.58 -13.92 49.14
C VAL A 22 -10.68 -14.19 47.65
N THR A 23 -11.91 -14.19 47.12
CA THR A 23 -12.14 -14.26 45.67
C THR A 23 -12.74 -12.95 45.17
N TRP A 24 -12.42 -12.56 43.94
CA TRP A 24 -13.15 -11.51 43.24
C TRP A 24 -14.47 -12.05 42.70
N SER A 25 -15.44 -11.15 42.50
CA SER A 25 -16.67 -11.44 41.77
C SER A 25 -16.38 -11.70 40.28
N ALA A 26 -17.31 -12.36 39.59
CA ALA A 26 -17.19 -12.58 38.14
C ALA A 26 -17.11 -11.26 37.36
N ASP A 27 -17.86 -10.24 37.80
CA ASP A 27 -17.87 -8.92 37.18
C ASP A 27 -16.51 -8.23 37.34
N LYS A 28 -15.92 -8.26 38.53
CA LYS A 28 -14.57 -7.69 38.76
C LYS A 28 -13.50 -8.39 37.95
N ILE A 29 -13.58 -9.72 37.81
CA ILE A 29 -12.66 -10.49 36.96
C ILE A 29 -12.82 -10.06 35.49
N TYR A 30 -14.04 -9.97 34.99
CA TYR A 30 -14.33 -9.50 33.63
C TYR A 30 -13.77 -8.10 33.36
N ASP A 31 -14.05 -7.14 34.24
CA ASP A 31 -13.56 -5.76 34.11
C ASP A 31 -12.03 -5.68 34.09
N SER A 32 -11.37 -6.50 34.92
CA SER A 32 -9.91 -6.54 35.01
C SER A 32 -9.28 -7.12 33.73
N ILE A 33 -9.94 -8.12 33.12
CA ILE A 33 -9.55 -8.69 31.83
C ILE A 33 -9.74 -7.66 30.70
N GLU A 34 -10.87 -6.96 30.67
CA GLU A 34 -11.13 -5.92 29.67
C GLU A 34 -10.12 -4.76 29.77
N ALA A 35 -9.80 -4.34 31.00
CA ALA A 35 -8.76 -3.34 31.25
C ALA A 35 -7.37 -3.82 30.78
N ALA A 36 -6.99 -5.06 31.09
CA ALA A 36 -5.73 -5.64 30.64
C ALA A 36 -5.65 -5.75 29.11
N LYS A 37 -6.74 -6.16 28.45
CA LYS A 37 -6.85 -6.22 26.98
C LYS A 37 -6.60 -4.85 26.35
N LEU A 38 -7.28 -3.82 26.85
CA LEU A 38 -7.09 -2.44 26.37
C LEU A 38 -5.65 -1.96 26.60
N ALA A 39 -5.07 -2.23 27.77
CA ALA A 39 -3.70 -1.85 28.09
C ALA A 39 -2.68 -2.52 27.15
N VAL A 40 -2.86 -3.81 26.84
CA VAL A 40 -2.02 -4.55 25.89
C VAL A 40 -2.19 -3.98 24.48
N THR A 41 -3.42 -3.80 24.00
CA THR A 41 -3.67 -3.20 22.67
C THR A 41 -2.99 -1.83 22.56
N ASN A 42 -3.19 -0.96 23.54
CA ASN A 42 -2.56 0.36 23.58
C ASN A 42 -1.04 0.30 23.67
N SER A 43 -0.47 -0.70 24.36
CA SER A 43 0.99 -0.89 24.42
C SER A 43 1.56 -1.33 23.07
N LEU A 44 0.82 -2.17 22.33
CA LEU A 44 1.24 -2.64 21.00
C LEU A 44 1.18 -1.53 19.95
N ILE A 45 0.12 -0.71 20.00
CA ILE A 45 -0.12 0.32 18.98
C ILE A 45 0.25 1.73 19.45
N ASN A 46 0.76 1.88 20.67
CA ASN A 46 1.04 3.16 21.32
C ASN A 46 -0.13 4.17 21.24
N GLY A 47 -1.36 3.69 21.43
CA GLY A 47 -2.58 4.50 21.29
C GLY A 47 -2.91 4.95 19.85
N ALA A 48 -2.21 4.46 18.83
CA ALA A 48 -2.35 4.85 17.43
C ALA A 48 -3.51 4.16 16.68
N ALA A 49 -4.58 3.74 17.36
CA ALA A 49 -5.69 3.01 16.73
C ALA A 49 -6.27 3.75 15.51
N GLY A 50 -6.56 5.05 15.66
CA GLY A 50 -7.05 5.87 14.55
C GLY A 50 -6.03 6.04 13.42
N THR A 51 -4.74 6.17 13.75
CA THR A 51 -3.67 6.26 12.73
C THR A 51 -3.52 4.96 11.96
N LEU A 52 -3.59 3.80 12.62
CA LEU A 52 -3.53 2.50 11.95
C LEU A 52 -4.73 2.29 11.01
N ASP A 53 -5.91 2.75 11.41
CA ASP A 53 -7.10 2.75 10.56
C ASP A 53 -6.88 3.61 9.31
N THR A 54 -6.41 4.86 9.48
CA THR A 54 -6.05 5.73 8.35
C THR A 54 -4.97 5.13 7.44
N LEU A 55 -3.96 4.45 8.00
CA LEU A 55 -2.94 3.76 7.20
C LEU A 55 -3.52 2.58 6.41
N ASN A 56 -4.47 1.85 7.00
CA ASN A 56 -5.17 0.75 6.32
C ASN A 56 -6.06 1.26 5.18
N GLU A 57 -6.80 2.35 5.40
CA GLU A 57 -7.58 3.03 4.36
C GLU A 57 -6.68 3.52 3.22
N LEU A 58 -5.54 4.12 3.54
CA LEU A 58 -4.56 4.58 2.55
C LEU A 58 -3.99 3.39 1.76
N ALA A 59 -3.59 2.31 2.42
CA ALA A 59 -3.08 1.11 1.74
C ALA A 59 -4.13 0.53 0.77
N ALA A 60 -5.39 0.46 1.20
CA ALA A 60 -6.50 0.02 0.36
C ALA A 60 -6.73 0.99 -0.84
N ALA A 61 -6.68 2.30 -0.61
CA ALA A 61 -6.80 3.30 -1.67
C ALA A 61 -5.66 3.22 -2.70
N LEU A 62 -4.47 2.77 -2.28
CA LEU A 62 -3.31 2.49 -3.13
C LEU A 62 -3.32 1.07 -3.73
N GLY A 63 -4.40 0.32 -3.57
CA GLY A 63 -4.57 -1.02 -4.14
C GLY A 63 -3.79 -2.13 -3.44
N ASN A 64 -3.35 -1.90 -2.20
CA ASN A 64 -2.55 -2.85 -1.42
C ASN A 64 -1.29 -3.36 -2.15
N ASP A 65 -0.67 -2.52 -3.00
CA ASP A 65 0.52 -2.88 -3.78
C ASP A 65 1.81 -2.69 -2.93
N PRO A 66 2.51 -3.78 -2.52
CA PRO A 66 3.74 -3.68 -1.75
C PRO A 66 4.89 -3.00 -2.51
N SER A 67 4.79 -2.97 -3.85
CA SER A 67 5.74 -2.36 -4.76
C SER A 67 5.19 -1.10 -5.41
N PHE A 68 4.20 -0.43 -4.81
CA PHE A 68 3.49 0.71 -5.38
C PHE A 68 4.42 1.72 -6.08
N ALA A 69 5.50 2.16 -5.41
CA ALA A 69 6.45 3.10 -5.98
C ALA A 69 7.14 2.57 -7.26
N ALA A 70 7.53 1.29 -7.28
CA ALA A 70 8.15 0.66 -8.44
C ALA A 70 7.14 0.41 -9.57
N THR A 71 5.90 0.04 -9.23
CA THR A 71 4.79 -0.09 -10.18
C THR A 71 4.54 1.24 -10.87
N ILE A 72 4.33 2.31 -10.12
CA ILE A 72 4.10 3.65 -10.66
C ILE A 72 5.30 4.13 -11.49
N ALA A 73 6.54 3.93 -11.01
CA ALA A 73 7.74 4.30 -11.77
C ALA A 73 7.81 3.57 -13.12
N THR A 74 7.48 2.27 -13.15
CA THR A 74 7.44 1.47 -14.38
C THR A 74 6.36 1.99 -15.33
N GLN A 75 5.16 2.27 -14.83
CA GLN A 75 4.06 2.79 -15.65
C GLN A 75 4.37 4.17 -16.24
N ILE A 76 5.09 5.02 -15.51
CA ILE A 76 5.57 6.32 -15.99
C ILE A 76 6.66 6.12 -17.04
N ALA A 77 7.62 5.22 -16.82
CA ALA A 77 8.70 4.94 -17.78
C ALA A 77 8.19 4.39 -19.12
N ASN A 78 7.03 3.73 -19.12
CA ASN A 78 6.36 3.26 -20.33
C ASN A 78 5.70 4.40 -21.15
N ARG A 79 5.60 5.62 -20.61
CA ARG A 79 5.08 6.78 -21.34
C ARG A 79 6.17 7.39 -22.23
N VAL A 80 5.75 7.94 -23.36
CA VAL A 80 6.61 8.72 -24.25
C VAL A 80 6.73 10.13 -23.67
N ARG A 81 7.95 10.56 -23.36
CA ARG A 81 8.24 11.92 -22.92
C ARG A 81 8.22 12.90 -24.09
N PHE A 82 7.69 14.09 -23.83
CA PHE A 82 7.75 15.23 -24.75
C PHE A 82 8.72 16.32 -24.27
N ASP A 83 9.16 16.23 -23.02
CA ASP A 83 10.01 17.23 -22.33
C ASP A 83 11.51 16.94 -22.48
N ALA A 84 11.89 15.71 -22.85
CA ALA A 84 13.28 15.30 -23.00
C ALA A 84 13.42 14.16 -24.02
N ALA A 85 14.65 13.99 -24.54
CA ALA A 85 14.98 12.84 -25.38
C ALA A 85 14.84 11.53 -24.58
N GLN A 86 14.27 10.51 -25.23
CA GLN A 86 14.02 9.20 -24.63
C GLN A 86 14.55 8.08 -25.52
N THR A 87 15.30 7.16 -24.93
CA THR A 87 15.77 5.96 -25.61
C THR A 87 14.74 4.86 -25.47
N LEU A 88 14.15 4.46 -26.59
CA LEU A 88 13.19 3.37 -26.70
C LEU A 88 13.73 2.29 -27.64
N SER A 89 13.42 1.03 -27.37
CA SER A 89 13.64 -0.06 -28.32
C SER A 89 12.76 0.10 -29.56
N SER A 90 13.12 -0.53 -30.69
CA SER A 90 12.34 -0.43 -31.92
C SER A 90 10.87 -0.84 -31.75
N PRO A 91 10.52 -1.94 -31.04
CA PRO A 91 9.13 -2.28 -30.78
C PRO A 91 8.38 -1.22 -29.95
N GLN A 92 9.05 -0.63 -28.94
CA GLN A 92 8.47 0.43 -28.12
C GLN A 92 8.20 1.69 -28.96
N LYS A 93 9.12 2.06 -29.87
CA LYS A 93 8.91 3.18 -30.80
C LYS A 93 7.71 2.92 -31.72
N ALA A 94 7.60 1.72 -32.28
CA ALA A 94 6.48 1.36 -33.17
C ALA A 94 5.13 1.45 -32.43
N GLN A 95 5.03 0.90 -31.21
CA GLN A 95 3.81 1.01 -30.40
C GLN A 95 3.50 2.46 -30.02
N ALA A 96 4.52 3.24 -29.66
CA ALA A 96 4.37 4.66 -29.33
C ALA A 96 3.80 5.47 -30.51
N LEU A 97 4.38 5.29 -31.70
CA LEU A 97 3.92 5.92 -32.94
C LEU A 97 2.47 5.54 -33.26
N ALA A 98 2.14 4.25 -33.16
CA ALA A 98 0.78 3.75 -33.36
C ALA A 98 -0.23 4.38 -32.39
N ASN A 99 0.12 4.51 -31.10
CA ASN A 99 -0.77 5.09 -30.09
C ASN A 99 -1.11 6.56 -30.35
N ILE A 100 -0.20 7.33 -30.96
CA ILE A 100 -0.38 8.76 -31.24
C ILE A 100 -0.74 9.05 -32.70
N GLY A 101 -0.91 8.02 -33.53
CA GLY A 101 -1.19 8.16 -34.96
C GLY A 101 -0.04 8.83 -35.75
N ALA A 102 1.20 8.70 -35.28
CA ALA A 102 2.37 9.20 -35.98
C ALA A 102 2.99 8.12 -36.88
N VAL A 103 3.75 8.57 -37.89
CA VAL A 103 4.53 7.70 -38.78
C VAL A 103 6.00 7.78 -38.40
N GLY A 104 6.73 6.66 -38.49
CA GLY A 104 8.16 6.66 -38.22
C GLY A 104 8.95 7.36 -39.32
N ALA A 105 10.11 7.92 -38.98
CA ALA A 105 11.01 8.54 -39.95
C ALA A 105 11.43 7.56 -41.08
N ALA A 106 11.53 6.27 -40.76
CA ALA A 106 11.83 5.24 -41.76
C ALA A 106 10.67 5.01 -42.76
N ASP A 107 9.44 5.33 -42.38
CA ASP A 107 8.25 5.08 -43.18
C ASP A 107 7.96 6.22 -44.17
N VAL A 108 8.40 7.45 -43.86
CA VAL A 108 8.21 8.63 -44.73
C VAL A 108 9.17 8.68 -45.92
N GLY A 109 10.22 7.85 -45.93
CA GLY A 109 11.22 7.80 -47.01
C GLY A 109 12.15 9.02 -47.01
N ASP A 110 12.79 9.28 -48.16
CA ASP A 110 13.65 10.46 -48.37
C ASP A 110 12.78 11.72 -48.51
N THR A 111 12.65 12.46 -47.41
CA THR A 111 11.90 13.71 -47.34
C THR A 111 12.57 14.86 -48.12
N GLU A 112 13.82 14.67 -48.52
CA GLU A 112 14.65 15.63 -49.22
C GLU A 112 14.79 15.30 -50.73
N ARG A 113 14.12 14.24 -51.20
CA ARG A 113 14.17 13.79 -52.61
C ARG A 113 13.69 14.89 -53.56
N ASN A 114 14.60 15.42 -54.37
CA ASN A 114 14.26 16.42 -55.39
C ASN A 114 13.78 15.75 -56.69
N PHE A 115 12.47 15.52 -56.78
CA PHE A 115 11.84 14.95 -57.98
C PHE A 115 12.03 15.78 -59.26
N ALA A 116 12.22 17.11 -59.15
CA ALA A 116 12.44 17.96 -60.31
C ALA A 116 13.83 17.74 -60.92
N ALA A 117 14.85 17.51 -60.09
CA ALA A 117 16.19 17.16 -60.54
C ALA A 117 16.21 15.77 -61.21
N ASP A 118 15.51 14.79 -60.63
CA ASP A 118 15.38 13.45 -61.22
C ASP A 118 14.74 13.51 -62.61
N TYR A 119 13.66 14.30 -62.73
CA TYR A 119 12.97 14.50 -64.00
C TYR A 119 13.85 15.18 -65.05
N ALA A 120 14.62 16.19 -64.63
CA ALA A 120 15.55 16.89 -65.52
C ALA A 120 16.67 15.96 -66.02
N ALA A 121 17.22 15.10 -65.15
CA ALA A 121 18.24 14.12 -65.50
C ALA A 121 17.72 12.99 -66.41
N ALA A 122 16.45 12.60 -66.26
CA ALA A 122 15.84 11.54 -67.08
C ALA A 122 15.49 11.98 -68.50
N LYS A 123 15.45 13.29 -68.78
CA LYS A 123 15.13 13.84 -70.10
C LYS A 123 16.33 13.96 -71.05
N VAL A 124 17.55 13.76 -70.52
CA VAL A 124 18.81 13.86 -71.27
C VAL A 124 19.12 12.53 -71.93
#